data_AF-A0A4Y2DX97-F1
#
_entry.id   AF-A0A4Y2DX97-F1
#
_cell.length_a   1.000
_cell.length_b   1.000
_cell.length_c   1.000
_cell.angle_alpha   90.00
_cell.angle_beta   90.00
_cell.angle_gamma   90.00
#
_symmetry.space_group_name_H-M   'P 1'
#
loop_
_entity.id
_entity.type
_entity.pdbx_description
1 polymer ?
#
loop_
_entity_poly.entity_id
_entity_poly.type
_entity_poly.pdbx_seq_one_letter_code
_entity_poly.pdbx_strand_id
1 'polypeptide(L)'
;SGMCLPIHGKESYQPCQKDADCGSGLECLDSGNYARGKTCQLEGGSIEKRGGYNDECTTSADCDTGRGLCCQVLRRHRMASKKLCHYFLDPKSCIGEVQTTLQELKYVPNPFFKARLG
;
A
#
# COMPACT_ATOMS: atom_id res chain seq x y z
N SER A 1 22.68 0.81 35.82
CA SER A 1 21.32 0.29 36.06
C SER A 1 20.35 1.19 35.31
N GLY A 2 19.82 0.73 34.17
CA GLY A 2 18.81 1.46 33.41
C GLY A 2 17.43 0.91 33.74
N MET A 3 16.58 1.70 34.39
CA MET A 3 15.16 1.41 34.51
C MET A 3 14.50 1.84 33.19
N CYS A 4 14.19 0.89 32.32
CA CYS A 4 13.34 1.17 31.17
C CYS A 4 11.94 1.49 31.70
N LEU A 5 11.46 2.72 31.45
CA LEU A 5 10.08 3.10 31.75
C LEU A 5 9.12 2.17 30.95
N PRO A 6 8.00 1.75 31.55
CA PRO A 6 6.99 0.97 30.84
C PRO A 6 6.51 1.76 29.62
N ILE A 7 6.61 1.14 28.45
CA ILE A 7 6.11 1.71 27.20
C ILE A 7 4.59 1.72 27.31
N HIS A 8 4.03 2.80 27.84
CA HIS A 8 2.59 2.97 27.97
C HIS A 8 2.04 3.40 26.61
N GLY A 9 1.53 2.43 25.86
CA GLY A 9 0.77 2.67 24.64
C GLY A 9 0.65 1.40 23.81
N LYS A 10 -0.46 1.28 23.08
CA LYS A 10 -0.74 0.13 22.21
C LYS A 10 0.26 0.05 21.06
N GLU A 11 0.60 -1.17 20.68
CA GLU A 11 1.50 -1.45 19.56
C GLU A 11 0.82 -1.19 18.20
N SER A 12 1.60 -1.18 17.12
CA SER A 12 1.08 -0.99 15.77
C SER A 12 -0.02 -2.02 15.43
N TYR A 13 -1.07 -1.58 14.72
CA TYR A 13 -2.22 -2.37 14.30
C TYR A 13 -3.15 -2.84 15.43
N GLN A 14 -2.94 -2.39 16.67
CA GLN A 14 -3.90 -2.62 17.75
C GLN A 14 -5.07 -1.64 17.67
N PRO A 15 -6.29 -2.08 18.03
CA PRO A 15 -7.49 -1.23 17.97
C PRO A 15 -7.38 -0.08 18.98
N CYS A 16 -7.71 1.13 18.53
CA CYS A 16 -7.65 2.36 19.32
C CYS A 16 -8.95 3.17 19.16
N GLN A 17 -9.20 4.07 20.11
CA GLN A 17 -10.29 5.05 20.01
C GLN A 17 -9.76 6.47 19.87
N LYS A 18 -8.58 6.75 20.46
CA LYS A 18 -7.92 8.05 20.45
C LYS A 18 -6.41 7.86 20.28
N ASP A 19 -5.72 8.88 19.78
CA ASP A 19 -4.27 8.82 19.55
C ASP A 19 -3.48 8.56 20.84
N ALA A 20 -3.99 9.03 21.99
CA ALA A 20 -3.41 8.77 23.31
C ALA A 20 -3.42 7.28 23.73
N ASP A 21 -4.20 6.43 23.05
CA ASP A 21 -4.17 4.98 23.28
C ASP A 21 -2.92 4.33 22.67
N CYS A 22 -2.30 4.99 21.69
CA CYS A 22 -1.21 4.46 20.89
C CYS A 22 0.16 4.81 21.50
N GLY A 23 1.15 3.94 21.29
CA GLY A 23 2.54 4.19 21.71
C GLY A 23 3.15 5.43 21.04
N SER A 24 4.27 5.91 21.58
CA SER A 24 4.96 7.09 21.03
C SER A 24 5.28 6.93 19.55
N GLY A 25 4.83 7.86 18.71
CA GLY A 25 5.01 7.84 17.26
C GLY A 25 3.94 7.07 16.48
N LEU A 26 2.86 6.63 17.15
CA LEU A 26 1.69 6.02 16.52
C LEU A 26 0.46 6.92 16.71
N GLU A 27 -0.37 7.01 15.68
CA GLU A 27 -1.64 7.72 15.66
C GLU A 27 -2.80 6.74 15.48
N CYS A 28 -3.99 7.11 15.96
CA CYS A 28 -5.17 6.29 15.87
C CYS A 28 -5.89 6.50 14.53
N LEU A 29 -5.38 5.82 13.49
CA LEU A 29 -5.87 5.96 12.12
C LEU A 29 -6.96 4.94 11.79
N ASP A 30 -7.86 5.34 10.89
CA ASP A 30 -8.87 4.43 10.37
C ASP A 30 -8.20 3.27 9.62
N SER A 31 -8.55 2.03 9.97
CA SER A 31 -7.96 0.84 9.34
C SER A 31 -8.71 0.41 8.08
N GLY A 32 -9.71 1.18 7.66
CA GLY A 32 -10.52 0.93 6.48
C GLY A 32 -11.03 -0.51 6.45
N ASN A 33 -10.79 -1.19 5.32
CA ASN A 33 -11.20 -2.58 5.10
C ASN A 33 -10.27 -3.63 5.72
N TYR A 34 -9.26 -3.26 6.52
CA TYR A 34 -8.37 -4.22 7.19
C TYR A 34 -8.93 -4.68 8.54
N ALA A 35 -9.49 -3.76 9.32
CA ALA A 35 -10.13 -4.05 10.60
C ALA A 35 -11.34 -3.14 10.79
N ARG A 36 -12.40 -3.64 11.43
CA ARG A 36 -13.55 -2.81 11.80
C ARG A 36 -13.12 -1.85 12.92
N GLY A 37 -12.75 -0.63 12.56
CA GLY A 37 -12.40 0.44 13.49
C GLY A 37 -11.04 1.06 13.22
N LYS A 38 -10.58 1.90 14.16
CA LYS A 38 -9.29 2.57 14.10
C LYS A 38 -8.21 1.70 14.74
N THR A 39 -6.99 1.75 14.21
CA THR A 39 -5.83 1.09 14.80
C THR A 39 -4.63 2.02 14.86
N CYS A 40 -3.72 1.74 15.79
CA CYS A 40 -2.49 2.51 15.96
C CYS A 40 -1.55 2.30 14.77
N GLN A 41 -1.26 3.34 14.00
CA GLN A 41 -0.42 3.31 12.79
C GLN A 41 0.60 4.46 12.84
N LEU A 42 1.74 4.34 12.18
CA LEU A 42 2.71 5.45 12.10
C LEU A 42 2.12 6.61 11.28
N GLU A 43 2.53 7.85 11.59
CA GLU A 43 2.20 9.03 10.79
C GLU A 43 2.58 8.81 9.31
N GLY A 44 1.63 9.01 8.40
CA GLY A 44 1.79 8.75 6.96
C GLY A 44 1.66 7.27 6.55
N GLY A 45 1.49 6.37 7.52
CA GLY A 45 1.22 4.96 7.33
C GLY A 45 -0.28 4.66 7.33
N SER A 46 -1.12 5.54 6.77
CA SER A 46 -2.49 5.16 6.50
C SER A 46 -2.43 3.91 5.63
N ILE A 47 -2.88 2.78 6.19
CA ILE A 47 -3.22 1.59 5.41
C ILE A 47 -4.47 1.95 4.61
N GLU A 48 -4.37 2.95 3.73
CA GLU A 48 -5.29 3.07 2.62
C GLU A 48 -5.07 1.78 1.85
N LYS A 49 -5.96 0.83 2.10
CA LYS A 49 -5.99 -0.47 1.45
C LYS A 49 -6.28 -0.15 0.00
N ARG A 50 -5.22 0.12 -0.76
CA ARG A 50 -5.31 0.40 -2.19
C ARG A 50 -6.04 -0.77 -2.82
N GLY A 51 -7.07 -0.45 -3.59
CA GLY A 51 -7.95 -1.38 -4.26
C GLY A 51 -7.15 -2.44 -5.00
N GLY A 52 -7.52 -3.69 -4.74
CA GLY A 52 -7.01 -4.86 -5.43
C GLY A 52 -7.65 -5.00 -6.81
N TYR A 53 -7.25 -6.06 -7.51
CA TYR A 53 -7.78 -6.36 -8.83
C TYR A 53 -9.31 -6.51 -8.82
N ASN A 54 -10.00 -5.81 -9.72
CA ASN A 54 -11.47 -5.65 -9.80
C ASN A 54 -12.15 -4.85 -8.68
N ASP A 55 -11.42 -4.16 -7.81
CA ASP A 55 -12.05 -3.21 -6.91
C ASP A 55 -12.50 -1.96 -7.67
N GLU A 56 -13.62 -1.38 -7.25
CA GLU A 56 -14.16 -0.17 -7.84
C GLU A 56 -13.30 1.04 -7.47
N CYS A 57 -13.02 1.89 -8.46
CA CYS A 57 -12.10 3.02 -8.31
C CYS A 57 -12.64 4.26 -9.02
N THR A 58 -12.25 5.44 -8.53
CA THR A 58 -12.50 6.70 -9.21
C THR A 58 -11.24 7.17 -9.94
N THR A 59 -10.08 6.96 -9.31
CA THR A 59 -8.75 7.36 -9.82
C THR A 59 -7.72 6.28 -9.54
N SER A 60 -6.55 6.35 -10.19
CA SER A 60 -5.48 5.36 -9.98
C SER A 60 -4.82 5.43 -8.61
N ALA A 61 -5.03 6.52 -7.84
CA ALA A 61 -4.60 6.59 -6.44
C ALA A 61 -5.35 5.59 -5.54
N ASP A 62 -6.58 5.24 -5.94
CA ASP A 62 -7.41 4.26 -5.24
C ASP A 62 -6.91 2.82 -5.45
N CYS A 63 -6.00 2.57 -6.41
CA CYS A 63 -5.53 1.25 -6.79
C CYS A 63 -4.09 0.98 -6.35
N ASP A 64 -3.70 -0.28 -6.16
CA ASP A 64 -2.33 -0.64 -5.77
C ASP A 64 -1.35 -0.50 -6.95
N THR A 65 -0.88 0.73 -7.17
CA THR A 65 0.10 1.08 -8.20
C THR A 65 1.45 0.36 -8.00
N GLY A 66 1.79 -0.04 -6.78
CA GLY A 66 3.02 -0.81 -6.49
C GLY A 66 2.97 -2.23 -7.07
N ARG A 67 1.77 -2.77 -7.29
CA ARG A 67 1.55 -4.06 -7.97
C ARG A 67 1.29 -3.91 -9.47
N GLY A 68 1.41 -2.71 -10.02
CA GLY A 68 1.08 -2.43 -11.42
C GLY A 68 -0.42 -2.42 -11.70
N LEU A 69 -1.25 -2.12 -10.70
CA LEU A 69 -2.69 -1.87 -10.89
C LEU A 69 -2.94 -0.38 -11.10
N CYS A 70 -3.90 -0.05 -11.97
CA CYS A 70 -4.42 1.31 -12.11
C CYS A 70 -5.92 1.29 -12.41
N CYS A 71 -6.56 2.44 -12.28
CA CYS A 71 -8.00 2.54 -12.50
C CYS A 71 -8.31 2.61 -14.00
N GLN A 72 -9.10 1.67 -14.52
CA GLN A 72 -9.44 1.57 -15.94
C GLN A 72 -10.96 1.46 -16.17
N VAL A 73 -11.45 1.98 -17.29
CA VAL A 73 -12.85 1.80 -17.69
C VAL A 73 -13.04 0.45 -18.39
N LEU A 74 -13.67 -0.50 -17.72
CA LEU A 74 -14.02 -1.78 -18.30
C LEU A 74 -15.36 -1.69 -19.03
N ARG A 75 -15.34 -1.90 -20.35
CA ARG A 75 -16.54 -1.98 -21.19
C ARG A 75 -16.79 -3.44 -21.56
N ARG A 76 -17.89 -4.01 -21.08
CA ARG A 76 -18.36 -5.34 -21.49
C ARG A 76 -19.57 -5.20 -22.40
N HIS A 77 -19.68 -6.11 -23.36
CA HIS A 77 -20.82 -6.12 -24.29
C HIS A 77 -22.14 -6.19 -23.50
N ARG A 78 -23.06 -5.26 -23.80
CA ARG A 78 -24.39 -5.13 -23.16
C ARG A 78 -24.40 -4.89 -21.65
N MET A 79 -23.29 -4.45 -21.06
CA MET A 79 -23.21 -4.05 -19.65
C MET A 79 -22.80 -2.60 -19.51
N ALA A 80 -23.25 -1.95 -18.44
CA ALA A 80 -22.79 -0.62 -18.07
C ALA A 80 -21.27 -0.64 -17.83
N SER A 81 -20.57 0.39 -18.30
CA SER A 81 -19.15 0.54 -18.08
C SER A 81 -18.85 0.76 -16.60
N LYS A 82 -17.88 0.02 -16.06
CA LYS A 82 -17.41 0.16 -14.68
C LYS A 82 -15.97 0.67 -14.66
N LYS A 83 -15.62 1.42 -13.62
CA LYS A 83 -14.24 1.83 -13.35
C LYS A 83 -13.67 0.89 -12.31
N LEU A 84 -12.65 0.12 -12.69
CA LEU A 84 -12.10 -0.94 -11.85
C LEU A 84 -10.57 -0.89 -11.86
N CYS A 85 -9.97 -1.27 -10.74
CA CYS A 85 -8.53 -1.48 -10.64
C CYS A 85 -8.12 -2.70 -11.49
N HIS A 86 -7.29 -2.48 -12.50
CA HIS A 86 -6.83 -3.52 -13.41
C HIS A 86 -5.34 -3.36 -13.70
N TYR A 87 -4.67 -4.47 -14.04
CA TYR A 87 -3.29 -4.42 -14.49
C TYR A 87 -3.19 -3.59 -15.77
N PHE A 88 -2.19 -2.72 -15.86
CA PHE A 88 -1.94 -1.92 -17.04
C PHE A 88 -0.63 -2.31 -17.69
N LEU A 89 -0.65 -2.33 -19.02
CA LEU A 89 0.55 -2.44 -19.86
C LEU A 89 0.96 -1.06 -20.37
N ASP A 90 -0.03 -0.23 -20.71
CA ASP A 90 0.16 1.15 -21.17
C ASP A 90 -0.35 2.12 -20.10
N PRO A 91 0.50 3.02 -19.56
CA PRO A 91 0.11 4.05 -18.60
C PRO A 91 -1.02 4.95 -19.10
N LYS A 92 -1.17 5.11 -20.42
CA LYS A 92 -2.26 5.91 -21.03
C LYS A 92 -3.64 5.29 -20.87
N SER A 93 -3.73 4.01 -20.51
CA SER A 93 -5.00 3.34 -20.23
C SER A 93 -5.57 3.70 -18.85
N CYS A 94 -4.76 4.32 -18.00
CA CYS A 94 -5.08 4.58 -16.61
C CYS A 94 -5.78 5.94 -16.42
N ILE A 95 -6.70 6.00 -15.46
CA ILE A 95 -7.36 7.23 -15.05
C ILE A 95 -6.52 7.90 -13.96
N GLY A 96 -5.89 9.03 -14.29
CA GLY A 96 -5.02 9.77 -13.38
C GLY A 96 -3.55 9.37 -13.49
N GLU A 97 -2.73 9.87 -12.57
CA GLU A 97 -1.30 9.58 -12.55
C GLU A 97 -1.01 8.17 -12.05
N VAL A 98 -0.03 7.53 -12.68
CA VAL A 98 0.45 6.19 -12.32
C VAL A 98 1.97 6.23 -12.30
N GLN A 99 2.55 5.63 -11.26
CA GLN A 99 4.00 5.51 -11.18
C GLN A 99 4.49 4.52 -12.25
N THR A 100 5.17 5.04 -13.26
CA THR A 100 5.82 4.26 -14.34
C THR A 100 7.32 4.11 -14.12
N THR A 101 7.84 4.70 -13.05
CA THR A 101 9.24 4.62 -12.67
C THR A 101 9.57 3.17 -12.36
N LEU A 102 10.28 2.53 -13.28
CA LEU A 102 10.97 1.28 -13.04
C LEU A 102 11.83 1.48 -11.79
N GLN A 103 11.57 0.69 -10.75
CA GLN A 103 12.44 0.71 -9.58
C GLN A 103 13.82 0.28 -10.03
N GLU A 104 14.81 1.14 -9.82
CA GLU A 104 16.19 0.86 -10.16
C GLU A 104 16.60 -0.42 -9.43
N LEU A 105 16.83 -1.50 -10.18
CA LEU A 105 17.41 -2.73 -9.63
C LEU A 105 18.84 -2.39 -9.21
N LYS A 106 19.06 -2.17 -7.92
CA LYS A 106 20.41 -2.04 -7.36
C LYS A 106 21.08 -3.41 -7.46
N TYR A 107 21.86 -3.60 -8.52
CA TYR A 107 22.72 -4.76 -8.66
C TYR A 107 23.71 -4.77 -7.50
N VAL A 108 23.54 -5.72 -6.58
CA VAL A 108 24.53 -6.01 -5.54
C VAL A 108 25.47 -7.06 -6.14
N PRO A 109 26.70 -6.69 -6.56
CA PRO A 109 27.66 -7.68 -7.02
C PRO A 109 27.89 -8.69 -5.90
N ASN A 110 27.58 -9.97 -6.16
CA ASN A 110 27.84 -11.04 -5.20
C ASN A 110 29.28 -11.55 -5.42
N PRO A 111 30.24 -11.22 -4.54
CA PRO A 111 31.64 -11.58 -4.73
C PRO A 111 31.92 -13.09 -4.61
N PHE A 112 30.96 -13.90 -4.15
CA PHE A 112 31.13 -15.34 -3.94
C PHE A 112 30.97 -16.19 -5.20
N PHE A 113 30.25 -15.72 -6.23
CA PHE A 113 30.09 -16.46 -7.47
C PHE A 113 31.15 -16.05 -8.50
N LYS A 114 32.43 -16.32 -8.21
CA LYS A 114 33.43 -16.35 -9.27
C LYS A 114 33.21 -17.62 -10.07
N ALA A 115 32.68 -17.49 -11.29
CA ALA A 115 32.67 -18.58 -12.25
C ALA A 115 34.11 -19.06 -12.43
N ARG A 116 34.41 -20.30 -12.01
CA ARG A 116 35.66 -20.97 -12.38
C ARG A 116 35.55 -21.25 -13.88
N LEU A 117 36.17 -20.40 -14.69
CA LEU A 117 36.55 -20.75 -16.05
C LEU A 117 37.66 -21.80 -15.90
N GLY A 118 37.27 -23.06 -16.12
CA GLY A 118 38.18 -24.19 -16.33
C GLY A 118 38.35 -24.44 -17.81
#